data_AF-A0A7Y2G213-F1
#
_entry.id   AF-A0A7Y2G213-F1
#
_cell.length_a   1.000
_cell.length_b   1.000
_cell.length_c   1.000
_cell.angle_alpha   90.00
_cell.angle_beta   90.00
_cell.angle_gamma   90.00
#
_symmetry.space_group_name_H-M   'P 1'
#
loop_
_entity.id
_entity.type
_entity.pdbx_description
1 polymer ?
#
loop_
_entity_poly.entity_id
_entity_poly.type
_entity_poly.pdbx_seq_one_letter_code
_entity_poly.pdbx_strand_id
1 'polypeptide(L)'
;MKYRGSILVDSHVHFHRCCDAPAFLSATLSNLYRTGGPRSDGISSVAVLAVVDGQKEDGFERLTALGTNLPAPDFADTDRWISHSTDEQISTGFERDGRYVVIIQGRQIRTRERLEVLAIGTDARIDDGQSIQRVI
;
A
#
# COMPACT_ATOMS: atom_id res chain seq x y z
N MET A 1 -22.04 0.71 19.63
CA MET A 1 -22.17 0.65 18.16
C MET A 1 -20.93 -0.06 17.63
N LYS A 2 -21.05 -1.29 17.09
CA LYS A 2 -19.89 -2.03 16.56
C LYS A 2 -19.77 -1.69 15.08
N TYR A 3 -18.74 -0.93 14.69
CA TYR A 3 -18.40 -0.73 13.29
C TYR A 3 -18.08 -2.12 12.70
N ARG A 4 -18.90 -2.59 11.77
CA ARG A 4 -18.61 -3.80 10.99
C ARG A 4 -17.93 -3.32 9.73
N GLY A 5 -16.61 -3.39 9.74
CA GLY A 5 -15.72 -3.10 8.62
C GLY A 5 -14.66 -4.20 8.55
N SER A 6 -14.25 -4.58 7.35
CA SER A 6 -13.14 -5.51 7.14
C SER A 6 -11.95 -4.76 6.56
N ILE A 7 -10.75 -5.08 7.03
CA ILE A 7 -9.51 -4.58 6.41
C ILE A 7 -8.88 -5.75 5.68
N LEU A 8 -8.67 -5.58 4.37
CA LEU A 8 -8.02 -6.55 3.51
C LEU A 8 -6.57 -6.14 3.38
N VAL A 9 -5.65 -6.89 3.99
CA VAL A 9 -4.23 -6.51 4.04
C VAL A 9 -3.43 -7.46 3.17
N ASP A 10 -2.67 -6.89 2.23
CA ASP A 10 -1.49 -7.54 1.67
C ASP A 10 -0.25 -6.95 2.35
N SER A 11 0.38 -7.74 3.21
CA SER A 11 1.46 -7.28 4.08
C SER A 11 2.84 -7.34 3.44
N HIS A 12 2.96 -7.78 2.18
CA HIS A 12 4.25 -7.99 1.53
C HIS A 12 4.17 -7.67 0.04
N VAL A 13 4.17 -6.38 -0.28
CA VAL A 13 4.04 -5.88 -1.65
C VAL A 13 5.34 -5.26 -2.13
N HIS A 14 5.81 -5.65 -3.31
CA HIS A 14 6.89 -4.98 -4.02
C HIS A 14 6.34 -4.21 -5.23
N PHE A 15 6.75 -2.95 -5.38
CA PHE A 15 6.42 -2.13 -6.54
C PHE A 15 7.66 -1.85 -7.39
N HIS A 16 7.92 -2.75 -8.35
CA HIS A 16 9.12 -2.69 -9.17
C HIS A 16 9.09 -1.57 -10.22
N ARG A 17 10.26 -1.28 -10.80
CA ARG A 17 10.46 -0.19 -11.77
C ARG A 17 9.68 -0.34 -13.07
N CYS A 18 9.39 -1.57 -13.47
CA CYS A 18 8.63 -1.89 -14.67
C CYS A 18 7.11 -1.82 -14.47
N CYS A 19 6.63 -1.63 -13.25
CA CYS A 19 5.19 -1.59 -12.97
C CYS A 19 4.61 -0.22 -13.31
N ASP A 20 3.48 -0.23 -14.03
CA ASP A 20 2.61 0.94 -14.21
C ASP A 20 1.72 1.11 -12.97
N ALA A 21 1.77 2.26 -12.32
CA ALA A 21 1.10 2.48 -11.03
C ALA A 21 -0.44 2.36 -11.13
N PRO A 22 -1.13 3.02 -12.10
CA PRO A 22 -2.57 2.84 -12.28
C PRO A 22 -3.00 1.39 -12.54
N ALA A 23 -2.30 0.66 -13.41
CA ALA A 23 -2.59 -0.73 -13.70
C ALA A 23 -2.35 -1.62 -12.46
N PHE A 24 -1.26 -1.36 -11.72
CA PHE A 24 -0.93 -2.04 -10.48
C PHE A 24 -2.02 -1.88 -9.42
N LEU A 25 -2.44 -0.64 -9.12
CA LEU A 25 -3.50 -0.38 -8.13
C LEU A 25 -4.83 -1.02 -8.54
N SER A 26 -5.14 -1.01 -9.85
CA SER A 26 -6.37 -1.62 -10.38
C SER A 26 -6.36 -3.14 -10.22
N ALA A 27 -5.24 -3.78 -10.53
CA ALA A 27 -5.07 -5.23 -10.35
C ALA A 27 -5.16 -5.61 -8.86
N THR A 28 -4.57 -4.81 -7.99
CA THR A 28 -4.59 -5.05 -6.54
C THR A 28 -5.98 -4.93 -5.94
N LEU A 29 -6.73 -3.87 -6.26
CA LEU A 29 -8.14 -3.77 -5.87
C LEU A 29 -8.94 -4.95 -6.40
N SER A 30 -8.77 -5.32 -7.67
CA SER A 30 -9.46 -6.47 -8.27
C SER A 30 -9.13 -7.78 -7.54
N ASN A 31 -7.90 -7.99 -7.10
CA ASN A 31 -7.50 -9.21 -6.40
C ASN A 31 -8.02 -9.24 -4.95
N LEU A 32 -7.83 -8.16 -4.19
CA LEU A 32 -8.26 -8.11 -2.79
C LEU A 32 -9.79 -8.13 -2.65
N TYR A 33 -10.52 -7.37 -3.47
CA TYR A 33 -11.98 -7.40 -3.44
C TYR A 33 -12.57 -8.66 -4.08
N ARG A 34 -11.78 -9.49 -4.76
CA ARG A 34 -12.25 -10.83 -5.18
C ARG A 34 -12.23 -11.83 -4.03
N THR A 35 -11.24 -11.73 -3.14
CA THR A 35 -11.10 -12.62 -1.99
C THR A 35 -11.87 -12.13 -0.76
N GLY A 36 -12.05 -10.82 -0.62
CA GLY A 36 -12.72 -10.16 0.51
C GLY A 36 -13.82 -9.19 0.10
N GLY A 37 -14.43 -9.39 -1.08
CA GLY A 37 -15.40 -8.49 -1.71
C GLY A 37 -16.57 -8.07 -0.85
N PRO A 38 -17.37 -7.08 -1.33
CA PRO A 38 -18.52 -6.57 -0.60
C PRO A 38 -19.40 -7.75 -0.21
N ARG A 39 -19.44 -8.03 1.09
CA ARG A 39 -20.35 -9.00 1.65
C ARG A 39 -21.75 -8.42 1.42
N SER A 40 -22.73 -9.28 1.14
CA SER A 40 -24.12 -8.89 0.89
C SER A 40 -24.80 -8.17 2.07
N ASP A 41 -24.07 -7.91 3.15
CA ASP A 41 -24.48 -7.23 4.37
C ASP A 41 -24.14 -5.73 4.39
N GLY A 42 -23.56 -5.17 3.33
CA GLY A 42 -23.26 -3.72 3.23
C GLY A 42 -22.04 -3.27 4.05
N ILE A 43 -21.19 -4.21 4.47
CA ILE A 43 -19.94 -3.90 5.16
C ILE A 43 -18.93 -3.27 4.19
N SER A 44 -18.46 -2.06 4.50
CA SER A 44 -17.37 -1.41 3.78
C SER A 44 -16.05 -2.13 4.09
N SER A 45 -15.35 -2.59 3.04
CA SER A 45 -13.98 -3.10 3.14
C SER A 45 -12.99 -2.01 2.72
N VAL A 46 -11.83 -1.96 3.37
CA VAL A 46 -10.70 -1.12 2.94
C VAL A 46 -9.53 -2.03 2.61
N ALA A 47 -8.91 -1.84 1.45
CA ALA A 47 -7.68 -2.54 1.08
C ALA A 47 -6.46 -1.81 1.67
N VAL A 48 -5.48 -2.55 2.15
CA VAL A 48 -4.21 -2.04 2.66
C VAL A 48 -3.06 -2.80 2.02
N LEU A 49 -2.07 -2.08 1.50
CA LEU A 49 -0.85 -2.63 0.92
C LEU A 49 0.37 -2.17 1.70
N ALA A 50 1.09 -3.10 2.31
CA ALA A 50 2.40 -2.81 2.86
C ALA A 50 3.45 -2.91 1.75
N VAL A 51 3.85 -1.76 1.22
CA VAL A 51 4.89 -1.67 0.21
C VAL A 51 6.23 -1.78 0.91
N VAL A 52 6.88 -2.95 0.79
CA VAL A 52 8.12 -3.30 1.51
C VAL A 52 9.32 -3.17 0.59
N ASP A 53 9.90 -1.97 0.56
CA ASP A 53 11.03 -1.68 -0.30
C ASP A 53 12.33 -2.33 0.22
N GLY A 54 13.10 -2.93 -0.68
CA GLY A 54 14.49 -3.28 -0.39
C GLY A 54 15.40 -2.04 -0.28
N GLN A 55 16.68 -2.26 0.08
CA GLN A 55 17.70 -1.20 0.23
C GLN A 55 17.84 -0.22 -0.95
N LYS A 56 17.57 -0.68 -2.18
CA LYS A 56 17.74 0.09 -3.42
C LYS A 56 16.42 0.37 -4.15
N GLU A 57 15.30 0.07 -3.49
CA GLU A 57 13.98 0.30 -4.03
C GLU A 57 13.32 1.52 -3.38
N ASP A 58 12.45 2.15 -4.16
CA ASP A 58 11.74 3.40 -3.89
C ASP A 58 10.27 3.24 -4.33
N GLY A 59 9.71 2.04 -4.13
CA GLY A 59 8.39 1.67 -4.61
C GLY A 59 7.28 2.47 -3.94
N PHE A 60 7.37 2.70 -2.63
CA PHE A 60 6.41 3.55 -1.91
C PHE A 60 6.42 4.98 -2.46
N GLU A 61 7.60 5.61 -2.53
CA GLU A 61 7.75 6.98 -3.02
C GLU A 61 7.28 7.12 -4.48
N ARG A 62 7.53 6.12 -5.33
CA ARG A 62 7.08 6.11 -6.72
C ARG A 62 5.57 5.95 -6.85
N LEU A 63 4.92 5.19 -5.97
CA LEU A 63 3.47 5.08 -5.95
C LEU A 63 2.82 6.38 -5.44
N THR A 64 3.33 7.00 -4.38
CA THR A 64 2.76 8.24 -3.83
C THR A 64 2.91 9.42 -4.79
N ALA A 65 3.98 9.46 -5.59
CA ALA A 65 4.16 10.45 -6.64
C ALA A 65 3.10 10.39 -7.76
N LEU A 66 2.35 9.29 -7.91
CA LEU A 66 1.19 9.26 -8.80
C LEU A 66 0.13 10.27 -8.35
N GLY A 67 -0.13 10.32 -7.05
CA GLY A 67 -1.17 11.17 -6.47
C GLY A 67 -0.93 12.67 -6.63
N THR A 68 0.32 13.08 -6.75
CA THR A 68 0.70 14.49 -6.95
C THR A 68 0.63 14.96 -8.40
N ASN A 69 0.62 14.03 -9.36
CA ASN A 69 0.69 14.33 -10.79
C ASN A 69 -0.67 14.22 -11.50
N LEU A 70 -1.74 13.89 -10.79
CA LEU A 70 -3.09 13.83 -11.35
C LEU A 70 -3.70 15.25 -11.32
N PRO A 71 -4.26 15.75 -12.45
CA PRO A 71 -5.00 17.01 -12.47
C PRO A 71 -6.13 16.98 -11.43
N ALA A 72 -6.46 18.14 -10.86
CA ALA A 72 -7.59 18.28 -9.94
C ALA A 72 -8.87 17.65 -10.55
N PRO A 73 -9.69 16.98 -9.73
CA PRO A 73 -10.86 16.26 -10.23
C PRO A 73 -11.84 17.24 -10.88
N ASP A 74 -12.10 17.07 -12.17
CA ASP A 74 -13.38 17.46 -12.76
C ASP A 74 -14.40 16.41 -12.34
N PHE A 75 -15.52 16.85 -11.77
CA PHE A 75 -16.56 16.00 -11.16
C PHE A 75 -17.20 14.95 -12.10
N ALA A 76 -16.79 14.87 -13.37
CA ALA A 76 -17.39 14.02 -14.39
C ALA A 76 -16.56 12.80 -14.80
N ASP A 77 -15.28 12.68 -14.38
CA ASP A 77 -14.40 11.59 -14.84
C ASP A 77 -14.24 10.51 -13.75
N THR A 78 -15.19 9.58 -13.70
CA THR A 78 -15.24 8.49 -12.70
C THR A 78 -14.11 7.47 -12.87
N ASP A 79 -13.42 7.47 -14.01
CA ASP A 79 -12.36 6.50 -14.32
C ASP A 79 -10.98 6.85 -13.74
N ARG A 80 -10.87 7.96 -12.99
CA ARG A 80 -9.60 8.43 -12.43
C ARG A 80 -9.36 7.95 -11.00
N TRP A 81 -8.09 7.75 -10.69
CA TRP A 81 -7.62 7.60 -9.33
C TRP A 81 -7.64 8.95 -8.61
N ILE A 82 -8.12 8.97 -7.38
CA ILE A 82 -8.07 10.13 -6.48
C ILE A 82 -7.10 9.78 -5.36
N SER A 83 -6.13 10.65 -5.11
CA SER A 83 -5.16 10.49 -4.03
C SER A 83 -5.62 11.27 -2.79
N HIS A 84 -5.47 10.66 -1.64
CA HIS A 84 -5.83 11.21 -0.33
C HIS A 84 -4.60 11.18 0.57
N SER A 85 -4.19 12.34 1.08
CA SER A 85 -3.18 12.40 2.13
C SER A 85 -3.74 11.85 3.44
N THR A 86 -2.89 11.14 4.18
CA THR A 86 -3.16 10.74 5.57
C THR A 86 -2.46 11.70 6.53
N ASP A 87 -2.79 11.62 7.82
CA ASP A 87 -2.10 12.39 8.85
C ASP A 87 -0.64 11.92 9.02
N GLU A 88 -0.37 10.65 8.71
CA GLU A 88 0.95 10.05 8.70
C GLU A 88 1.66 10.21 7.34
N GLN A 89 2.97 10.46 7.35
CA GLN A 89 3.79 10.55 6.13
C GLN A 89 4.10 9.19 5.48
N ILE A 90 3.92 8.12 6.24
CA ILE A 90 4.21 6.74 5.84
C ILE A 90 3.01 6.05 5.18
N SER A 91 1.97 6.81 4.83
CA SER A 91 0.81 6.26 4.13
C SER A 91 0.20 7.24 3.12
N THR A 92 -0.53 6.69 2.17
CA THR A 92 -1.32 7.46 1.20
C THR A 92 -2.52 6.64 0.79
N GLY A 93 -3.70 7.27 0.76
CA GLY A 93 -4.92 6.66 0.25
C GLY A 93 -5.08 6.88 -1.24
N PHE A 94 -5.59 5.87 -1.94
CA PHE A 94 -6.08 5.99 -3.31
C PHE A 94 -7.51 5.49 -3.37
N GLU A 95 -8.32 6.19 -4.15
CA GLU A 95 -9.72 5.86 -4.39
C GLU A 95 -9.99 5.79 -5.89
N ARG A 96 -10.79 4.80 -6.29
CA ARG A 96 -11.41 4.76 -7.62
C ARG A 96 -12.77 4.08 -7.50
N ASP A 97 -13.81 4.67 -8.08
CA ASP A 97 -15.19 4.15 -8.07
C ASP A 97 -15.70 3.78 -6.65
N GLY A 98 -15.39 4.61 -5.65
CA GLY A 98 -15.74 4.38 -4.24
C GLY A 98 -15.02 3.21 -3.57
N ARG A 99 -14.01 2.62 -4.23
CA ARG A 99 -13.14 1.59 -3.65
C ARG A 99 -11.84 2.23 -3.19
N TYR A 100 -11.49 1.93 -1.94
CA TYR A 100 -10.32 2.50 -1.28
C TYR A 100 -9.20 1.48 -1.18
N VAL A 101 -7.98 1.94 -1.42
CA VAL A 101 -6.72 1.26 -1.07
C VAL A 101 -5.81 2.25 -0.34
N VAL A 102 -5.31 1.84 0.81
CA VAL A 102 -4.28 2.57 1.54
C VAL A 102 -2.95 1.87 1.28
N ILE A 103 -1.96 2.60 0.81
CA ILE A 103 -0.59 2.11 0.78
C ILE A 103 0.12 2.58 2.05
N ILE A 104 0.88 1.67 2.66
CA ILE A 104 1.72 1.96 3.83
C ILE A 104 3.16 1.62 3.50
N GLN A 105 4.08 2.49 3.94
CA GLN A 105 5.50 2.30 3.76
C GLN A 105 6.01 1.18 4.68
N GLY A 106 6.87 0.35 4.13
CA GLY A 106 7.63 -0.63 4.88
C GLY A 106 8.99 -0.90 4.25
N ARG A 107 9.77 -1.74 4.92
CA ARG A 107 11.10 -2.15 4.49
C ARG A 107 11.24 -3.65 4.57
N GLN A 108 11.88 -4.22 3.56
CA GLN A 108 12.40 -5.57 3.62
C GLN A 108 13.86 -5.54 4.06
N ILE A 109 14.18 -6.25 5.13
CA ILE A 109 15.51 -6.31 5.74
C ILE A 109 16.01 -7.74 5.69
N ARG A 110 17.21 -7.94 5.16
CA ARG A 110 17.90 -9.24 5.18
C ARG A 110 18.90 -9.27 6.33
N THR A 111 18.66 -10.10 7.34
CA THR A 111 19.56 -10.21 8.49
C THR A 111 20.84 -10.96 8.16
N ARG A 112 21.84 -10.89 9.04
CA ARG A 112 23.09 -11.68 8.94
C ARG A 112 22.83 -13.18 8.91
N GLU A 113 21.80 -13.62 9.62
CA GLU A 113 21.32 -15.00 9.67
C GLU A 113 20.57 -15.42 8.40
N ARG A 114 20.46 -14.52 7.41
CA ARG A 114 19.73 -14.72 6.14
C ARG A 114 18.23 -14.88 6.35
N LEU A 115 17.69 -14.29 7.42
CA LEU A 115 16.25 -14.16 7.61
C LEU A 115 15.77 -12.88 6.94
N GLU A 116 14.56 -12.92 6.42
CA GLU A 116 13.87 -11.76 5.91
C GLU A 116 12.91 -11.24 6.99
N VAL A 117 13.04 -9.95 7.32
CA VAL A 117 12.17 -9.26 8.27
C VAL A 117 11.49 -8.11 7.54
N LEU A 118 10.18 -7.99 7.73
CA LEU A 118 9.39 -6.89 7.21
C LEU A 118 9.12 -5.89 8.34
N ALA A 119 9.69 -4.69 8.21
CA ALA A 119 9.34 -3.57 9.07
C ALA A 119 8.21 -2.79 8.40
N ILE A 120 6.97 -2.97 8.87
CA ILE A 120 5.76 -2.41 8.25
C ILE A 120 5.30 -1.20 9.05
N GLY A 121 4.87 -0.14 8.35
CA GLY A 121 4.37 1.08 9.00
C GLY A 121 5.51 1.91 9.60
N THR A 122 6.65 1.97 8.93
CA THR A 122 7.80 2.76 9.36
C THR A 122 8.59 3.30 8.16
N ASP A 123 9.16 4.49 8.33
CA ASP A 123 10.16 5.10 7.46
C ASP A 123 11.60 4.79 7.90
N ALA A 124 11.77 4.05 9.01
CA ALA A 124 13.07 3.70 9.55
C ALA A 124 13.90 2.93 8.52
N ARG A 125 15.13 3.39 8.28
CA ARG A 125 16.10 2.71 7.43
C ARG A 125 16.95 1.79 8.29
N ILE A 126 16.69 0.49 8.18
CA ILE A 126 17.45 -0.56 8.86
C ILE A 126 18.32 -1.25 7.80
N ASP A 127 19.62 -1.32 8.08
CA ASP A 127 20.55 -1.90 7.13
C ASP A 127 20.46 -3.43 7.05
N ASP A 128 20.68 -3.96 5.85
CA ASP A 128 20.92 -5.39 5.68
C ASP A 128 22.17 -5.83 6.43
N GLY A 129 22.23 -7.11 6.81
CA GLY A 129 23.37 -7.71 7.48
C GLY A 129 23.46 -7.44 8.99
N GLN A 130 22.50 -6.75 9.59
CA GLN A 130 22.36 -6.70 11.05
C GLN A 130 21.89 -8.07 11.58
N SER A 131 22.26 -8.42 12.82
CA SER A 131 21.75 -9.62 13.48
C SER A 131 20.25 -9.49 13.77
N ILE A 132 19.50 -10.59 13.75
CA ILE A 132 18.06 -10.58 14.07
C ILE A 132 17.75 -9.86 15.40
N GLN A 133 18.56 -10.05 16.46
CA GLN A 133 18.36 -9.40 17.78
C GLN A 133 18.50 -7.87 17.76
N ARG A 134 19.05 -7.31 16.67
CA ARG A 134 19.15 -5.87 16.48
C ARG A 134 18.04 -5.33 15.58
N VAL A 135 17.42 -6.21 14.78
CA VAL A 135 16.35 -5.87 13.85
C VAL A 135 14.98 -5.93 14.53
N ILE A 136 14.77 -6.86 15.48
CA ILE A 136 13.53 -7.05 16.24
C ILE A 136 13.68 -6.74 17.72
#